data_AF-A0A2N1DKS5-F1
#
_entry.id   AF-A0A2N1DKS5-F1
#
_cell.length_a   1.000
_cell.length_b   1.000
_cell.length_c   1.000
_cell.angle_alpha   90.00
_cell.angle_beta   90.00
_cell.angle_gamma   90.00
#
_symmetry.space_group_name_H-M   'P 1'
#
loop_
_entity.id
_entity.type
_entity.pdbx_description
1 polymer ?
#
loop_
_entity_poly.entity_id
_entity_poly.type
_entity_poly.pdbx_seq_one_letter_code
_entity_poly.pdbx_strand_id
1 'polypeptide(L)'
;MNIKKSITLRTFKKYQPRKIAKFVRAFFNGRIFIVGLGRLRVIEGKVAAYQHQKNDKNFLVTVSEINRIINELSQPKVSSL
;
A
#
# COMPACT_ATOMS: atom_id res chain seq x y z
N MET A 1 -23.50 -1.34 2.93
CA MET A 1 -22.30 -0.64 2.43
C MET A 1 -21.65 -1.47 1.32
N ASN A 2 -22.01 -1.19 0.06
CA ASN A 2 -21.59 -2.00 -1.08
C ASN A 2 -20.17 -1.57 -1.49
N ILE A 3 -19.17 -2.26 -0.94
CA ILE A 3 -17.78 -2.08 -1.31
C ILE A 3 -17.68 -2.47 -2.78
N LYS A 4 -17.76 -1.50 -3.69
CA LYS A 4 -17.49 -1.69 -5.13
C LYS A 4 -16.20 -2.49 -5.21
N LYS A 5 -16.30 -3.75 -5.65
CA LYS A 5 -15.16 -4.64 -5.91
C LYS A 5 -14.30 -3.92 -6.95
N SER A 6 -13.30 -3.16 -6.49
CA SER A 6 -12.35 -2.53 -7.39
C SER A 6 -11.67 -3.64 -8.17
N ILE A 7 -12.02 -3.74 -9.45
CA ILE A 7 -11.69 -4.84 -10.36
C ILE A 7 -10.17 -4.95 -10.60
N THR A 8 -9.42 -3.89 -10.29
CA THR A 8 -7.98 -3.79 -10.55
C THR A 8 -7.15 -4.38 -9.40
N LEU A 9 -6.37 -5.41 -9.72
CA LEU A 9 -5.35 -6.01 -8.87
C LEU A 9 -3.98 -5.80 -9.51
N ARG A 10 -3.05 -5.17 -8.80
CA ARG A 10 -1.64 -5.10 -9.21
C ARG A 10 -0.80 -6.10 -8.43
N THR A 11 -0.09 -6.98 -9.13
CA THR A 11 0.83 -7.94 -8.51
C THR A 11 2.27 -7.42 -8.53
N PHE A 12 2.93 -7.52 -7.37
CA PHE A 12 4.36 -7.26 -7.19
C PHE A 12 5.08 -8.59 -6.91
N LYS A 13 5.91 -9.03 -7.85
CA LYS A 13 6.68 -10.29 -7.73
C LYS A 13 7.82 -10.20 -6.71
N LYS A 14 8.30 -8.99 -6.42
CA LYS A 14 9.38 -8.72 -5.45
C LYS A 14 8.91 -7.64 -4.48
N TYR A 15 9.28 -7.78 -3.21
CA TYR A 15 9.01 -6.75 -2.21
C TYR A 15 9.98 -5.59 -2.39
N GLN A 16 9.50 -4.51 -3.01
CA GLN A 16 10.24 -3.26 -3.21
C GLN A 16 9.41 -2.09 -2.69
N PRO A 17 9.48 -1.79 -1.37
CA PRO A 17 8.57 -0.87 -0.68
C PRO A 17 8.43 0.49 -1.36
N ARG A 18 9.55 1.10 -1.80
CA ARG A 18 9.53 2.38 -2.52
C ARG A 18 8.80 2.33 -3.87
N LYS A 19 8.95 1.26 -4.65
CA LYS A 19 8.22 1.12 -5.94
C LYS A 19 6.73 0.88 -5.70
N ILE A 20 6.41 0.09 -4.69
CA ILE A 20 5.01 -0.16 -4.27
C ILE A 20 4.39 1.17 -3.82
N ALA A 21 5.05 1.92 -2.94
CA ALA A 21 4.62 3.23 -2.47
C ALA A 21 4.41 4.22 -3.62
N LYS A 22 5.34 4.29 -4.58
CA LYS A 22 5.19 5.17 -5.77
C LYS A 22 3.96 4.80 -6.60
N PHE A 23 3.71 3.51 -6.79
CA PHE A 23 2.50 3.04 -7.49
C PHE A 23 1.23 3.37 -6.70
N VAL A 24 1.20 3.05 -5.40
CA VAL A 24 0.05 3.26 -4.53
C VAL A 24 -0.29 4.74 -4.41
N ARG A 25 0.71 5.62 -4.25
CA ARG A 25 0.51 7.08 -4.20
C ARG A 25 -0.20 7.62 -5.45
N ALA A 26 0.13 7.07 -6.63
CA ALA A 26 -0.50 7.46 -7.89
C ALA A 26 -1.87 6.78 -8.10
N PHE A 27 -2.20 5.76 -7.32
CA PHE A 27 -3.37 4.92 -7.52
C PHE A 27 -4.36 5.06 -6.36
N PHE A 28 -5.44 5.80 -6.58
CA PHE A 28 -6.34 6.18 -5.50
C PHE A 28 -7.05 5.00 -4.83
N ASN A 29 -7.54 3.99 -5.55
CA ASN A 29 -8.32 2.90 -4.93
C ASN A 29 -8.19 1.56 -5.66
N GLY A 30 -7.84 0.49 -4.95
CA GLY A 30 -7.90 -0.87 -5.49
C GLY A 30 -7.23 -1.92 -4.62
N ARG A 31 -6.54 -2.87 -5.26
CA ARG A 31 -5.94 -4.03 -4.58
C ARG A 31 -4.53 -4.26 -5.08
N ILE A 32 -3.64 -4.65 -4.17
CA ILE A 32 -2.29 -5.11 -4.51
C ILE A 32 -2.07 -6.52 -3.97
N PHE A 33 -1.25 -7.29 -4.66
CA PHE A 33 -0.76 -8.58 -4.18
C PHE A 33 0.75 -8.55 -4.19
N ILE A 34 1.35 -8.88 -3.04
CA ILE A 34 2.79 -8.96 -2.88
C ILE A 34 3.12 -10.43 -2.69
N VAL A 35 3.89 -11.01 -3.61
CA VAL A 35 4.33 -12.41 -3.51
C VAL A 35 5.13 -12.59 -2.22
N GLY A 36 4.80 -13.62 -1.44
CA GLY A 36 5.41 -13.90 -0.13
C GLY A 36 4.77 -13.18 1.06
N LEU A 37 3.87 -12.21 0.84
CA LEU A 37 3.11 -11.57 1.91
C LEU A 37 1.61 -11.84 1.77
N GLY A 38 1.04 -11.49 0.63
CA GLY A 38 -0.39 -11.65 0.38
C GLY A 38 -1.06 -10.44 -0.23
N ARG A 39 -2.40 -10.42 -0.15
CA ARG A 39 -3.25 -9.37 -0.72
C ARG A 39 -3.43 -8.24 0.28
N LEU A 40 -3.34 -7.00 -0.18
CA LEU A 40 -3.62 -5.79 0.56
C LEU A 40 -4.59 -4.90 -0.23
N ARG A 41 -5.23 -3.97 0.48
CA ARG A 41 -6.14 -3.00 -0.12
C ARG A 41 -5.44 -1.66 -0.26
N VAL A 42 -5.76 -0.95 -1.35
CA VAL A 42 -5.39 0.45 -1.55
C VAL A 42 -6.65 1.29 -1.41
N ILE A 43 -6.63 2.23 -0.48
CA ILE A 43 -7.73 3.14 -0.19
C ILE A 43 -7.14 4.55 -0.11
N GLU A 44 -7.63 5.44 -0.97
CA GLU A 44 -7.20 6.84 -1.07
C GLU A 44 -5.68 7.02 -1.11
N GLY A 45 -5.00 6.21 -1.92
CA GLY A 45 -3.55 6.25 -2.07
C GLY A 45 -2.77 5.76 -0.84
N LYS A 46 -3.42 5.06 0.09
CA LYS A 46 -2.80 4.40 1.24
C LYS A 46 -3.01 2.89 1.20
N VAL A 47 -2.13 2.14 1.85
CA VAL A 47 -2.26 0.68 1.99
C VAL A 47 -2.98 0.34 3.28
N ALA A 48 -3.88 -0.66 3.22
CA ALA A 48 -4.61 -1.21 4.36
C ALA A 48 -4.64 -2.74 4.29
N ALA A 49 -4.51 -3.38 5.45
CA ALA A 49 -4.71 -4.83 5.59
C ALA A 49 -6.21 -5.18 5.52
N TYR A 50 -6.53 -6.40 5.06
CA TYR A 50 -7.89 -6.91 5.17
C TYR A 50 -8.25 -7.25 6.62
N GLN A 51 -9.54 -7.31 6.93
CA GLN A 51 -10.01 -7.54 8.30
C GLN A 51 -9.48 -8.84 8.91
N HIS A 52 -9.39 -9.92 8.12
CA HIS A 52 -8.82 -11.20 8.56
C HIS A 52 -7.28 -11.18 8.74
N GLN A 53 -6.60 -10.14 8.24
CA GLN A 53 -5.13 -9.97 8.35
C GLN A 53 -4.73 -8.99 9.45
N LYS A 54 -5.68 -8.33 10.12
CA LYS A 54 -5.37 -7.30 11.13
C LYS A 54 -4.64 -7.85 12.35
N ASN A 55 -4.72 -9.15 12.62
CA ASN A 55 -4.02 -9.79 13.73
C ASN A 55 -2.62 -10.31 13.35
N ASP A 56 -2.24 -10.23 12.08
CA ASP A 56 -0.93 -10.66 11.62
C ASP A 56 0.08 -9.49 11.68
N LYS A 57 1.08 -9.63 12.56
CA LYS A 57 2.12 -8.63 12.77
C LYS A 57 2.90 -8.32 11.49
N ASN A 58 3.14 -9.31 10.63
CA ASN A 58 3.89 -9.10 9.39
C ASN A 58 3.14 -8.18 8.42
N PHE A 59 1.82 -8.33 8.35
CA PHE A 59 0.96 -7.43 7.57
C PHE A 59 0.98 -6.02 8.15
N LEU A 60 0.85 -5.86 9.47
CA LEU A 60 0.84 -4.54 10.11
C LEU A 60 2.17 -3.80 9.92
N VAL A 61 3.31 -4.47 10.09
CA VAL A 61 4.65 -3.90 9.87
C VAL A 61 4.80 -3.46 8.41
N THR A 62 4.45 -4.34 7.45
CA THR A 62 4.56 -4.04 6.03
C THR A 62 3.67 -2.86 5.62
N VAL A 63 2.43 -2.81 6.11
CA VAL A 63 1.49 -1.72 5.84
C VAL A 63 2.05 -0.40 6.36
N SER A 64 2.58 -0.41 7.59
CA SER A 64 3.17 0.77 8.22
C SER A 64 4.40 1.27 7.47
N GLU A 65 5.29 0.37 7.05
CA GLU A 65 6.48 0.70 6.25
C GLU A 65 6.10 1.35 4.91
N ILE A 66 5.17 0.73 4.16
CA ILE A 66 4.77 1.26 2.85
C ILE A 66 4.11 2.64 3.03
N ASN A 67 3.22 2.80 4.00
CA ASN A 67 2.55 4.08 4.26
C ASN A 67 3.52 5.18 4.71
N ARG A 68 4.54 4.84 5.50
CA ARG A 68 5.62 5.78 5.85
C ARG A 68 6.31 6.30 4.58
N ILE A 69 6.68 5.42 3.66
CA ILE A 69 7.34 5.81 2.41
C ILE A 69 6.38 6.61 1.52
N ILE A 70 5.09 6.28 1.47
CA ILE A 70 4.08 7.08 0.75
C ILE A 70 4.06 8.52 1.28
N ASN A 71 4.10 8.68 2.61
CA ASN A 71 4.13 10.00 3.24
C ASN A 71 5.43 10.74 2.91
N GLU A 72 6.59 10.09 3.01
CA GLU A 72 7.89 10.66 2.62
C GLU A 72 7.91 11.11 1.15
N LEU A 73 7.28 10.34 0.26
CA LEU A 73 7.17 10.69 -1.16
C LEU A 73 6.14 11.81 -1.42
N SER A 74 5.16 11.99 -0.54
CA SER A 74 4.09 12.99 -0.70
C SER A 74 4.45 14.34 -0.08
N GLN A 75 5.40 14.37 0.85
CA GLN A 75 5.98 15.60 1.35
C GLN A 75 6.70 16.30 0.18
N PRO A 76 6.43 17.59 -0.07
CA PRO A 76 7.31 18.37 -0.93
C PRO A 76 8.71 18.27 -0.33
N LYS A 77 9.74 18.06 -1.16
CA LYS A 77 11.13 18.22 -0.71
C LYS A 77 11.22 19.63 -0.14
N VAL A 78 11.20 19.77 1.18
CA VAL A 78 11.69 20.99 1.82
C VAL A 78 13.18 20.93 1.54
N SER A 79 13.59 21.56 0.44
CA SER A 79 14.96 21.92 0.18
C SER A 79 15.36 22.87 1.30
N SER A 80 15.91 22.32 2.37
CA SER A 80 16.63 23.08 3.39
C SER A 80 17.79 23.77 2.68
N LEU A 81 17.65 25.09 2.53
CA LEU A 81 18.72 26.05 2.21
C LEU A 81 19.73 26.08 3.36
#